data_AF-A0A9E5R0R3-F1
#
_entry.id   AF-A0A9E5R0R3-F1
#
_cell.length_a   1.000
_cell.length_b   1.000
_cell.length_c   1.000
_cell.angle_alpha   90.00
_cell.angle_beta   90.00
_cell.angle_gamma   90.00
#
_symmetry.space_group_name_H-M   'P 1'
#
loop_
_entity.id
_entity.type
_entity.pdbx_description
1 polymer ?
#
loop_
_entity_poly.entity_id
_entity_poly.type
_entity_poly.pdbx_seq_one_letter_code
_entity_poly.pdbx_strand_id
1 'polypeptide(L)' 'MPLQHLPALRNLLSDRLHRLPLLVLYLTDGCNSRCITCDIWRNPRRNMALSVIDQVAAEAPALGLRWVLLSGGEAMQHPA' A
#
# COMPACT_ATOMS: atom_id res chain seq x y z
N MET A 1 28.20 -15.00 7.71
CA MET A 1 27.98 -13.63 7.20
C MET A 1 26.95 -12.95 8.09
N PRO A 2 27.24 -11.82 8.73
CA PRO A 2 26.29 -11.20 9.65
C PRO A 2 25.17 -10.51 8.85
N LEU A 3 23.92 -10.66 9.30
CA LEU A 3 22.70 -10.09 8.67
C LEU A 3 22.72 -8.55 8.56
N GLN A 4 23.71 -7.88 9.14
CA GLN A 4 23.85 -6.43 9.26
C GLN A 4 24.08 -5.67 7.94
N HIS A 5 24.35 -6.36 6.82
CA HIS A 5 24.56 -5.74 5.50
C HIS A 5 23.34 -5.84 4.56
N LEU A 6 22.23 -6.39 5.02
CA LEU A 6 20.98 -6.47 4.25
C LEU A 6 19.93 -5.55 4.88
N PRO A 7 19.71 -4.32 4.36
CA PRO A 7 18.81 -3.34 4.97
C PRO A 7 17.39 -3.85 5.23
N ALA A 8 16.91 -4.81 4.42
CA ALA A 8 15.61 -5.43 4.61
C ALA A 8 15.51 -6.27 5.90
N LEU A 9 16.58 -6.94 6.31
CA LEU A 9 16.58 -7.78 7.51
C LEU A 9 16.59 -6.94 8.80
N ARG A 10 16.98 -5.67 8.72
CA ARG A 10 16.88 -4.73 9.86
C ARG A 10 15.44 -4.46 10.28
N ASN A 11 14.47 -4.60 9.37
CA ASN A 11 13.04 -4.52 9.70
C ASN A 11 12.61 -5.59 10.70
N LEU A 12 13.34 -6.72 10.81
CA LEU A 12 13.00 -7.80 11.74
C LEU A 12 13.52 -7.55 13.16
N LEU A 13 14.41 -6.57 13.33
CA LEU A 13 15.15 -6.32 14.57
C LEU A 13 14.74 -5.02 15.28
N SER A 14 13.88 -4.21 14.66
CA SER A 14 13.34 -2.98 15.23
C SER A 14 11.93 -2.71 14.73
N ASP A 15 11.17 -1.93 15.48
CA ASP A 15 9.88 -1.35 15.07
C ASP A 15 10.01 -0.25 14.01
N ARG A 16 11.22 0.31 13.81
CA ARG A 16 11.51 1.23 12.70
C ARG A 16 11.59 0.47 11.37
N LEU A 17 10.86 0.97 10.37
CA LEU A 17 10.95 0.52 8.99
C LEU A 17 12.20 1.07 8.31
N HIS A 18 13.09 0.19 7.84
CA HIS A 18 14.35 0.54 7.16
C HIS A 18 14.28 0.33 5.64
N ARG A 19 13.40 -0.56 5.16
CA ARG A 19 13.21 -0.81 3.72
C ARG A 19 11.79 -1.24 3.39
N LEU A 20 11.23 -0.73 2.31
CA LEU A 20 9.88 -1.08 1.82
C LEU A 20 9.88 -1.19 0.29
N PRO A 21 10.33 -2.32 -0.30
CA PRO A 21 10.47 -2.43 -1.76
C PRO A 21 9.13 -2.54 -2.51
N LEU A 22 8.06 -2.96 -1.84
CA LEU A 22 6.70 -3.04 -2.37
C LEU A 22 5.75 -2.35 -1.40
N LEU A 23 4.93 -1.44 -1.93
CA LEU A 23 3.83 -0.80 -1.22
C LEU A 23 2.51 -1.19 -1.88
N VAL A 24 1.55 -1.65 -1.08
CA VAL A 24 0.18 -1.93 -1.54
C VAL A 24 -0.75 -0.88 -0.95
N LEU A 25 -1.42 -0.11 -1.81
CA LEU A 25 -2.33 0.97 -1.42
C LEU A 25 -3.77 0.58 -1.73
N TYR A 26 -4.59 0.43 -0.70
CA TYR A 26 -6.04 0.24 -0.85
C TYR A 26 -6.69 1.62 -1.00
N LEU A 27 -6.89 2.06 -2.24
CA LEU A 27 -7.32 3.42 -2.56
C LEU A 27 -8.81 3.63 -2.26
N THR A 28 -9.63 2.62 -2.48
CA THR A 28 -11.08 2.70 -2.30
C THR A 28 -11.64 1.36 -1.85
N ASP A 29 -12.68 1.37 -1.03
CA ASP A 29 -13.49 0.18 -0.76
C ASP A 29 -14.57 -0.04 -1.86
N GLY A 30 -14.72 0.90 -2.78
CA GLY A 30 -15.66 0.81 -3.90
C GLY A 30 -15.27 -0.27 -4.90
N CYS A 31 -16.20 -1.18 -5.19
CA CYS A 31 -16.01 -2.20 -6.22
C CYS A 31 -17.31 -2.43 -6.99
N ASN A 32 -17.22 -2.55 -8.31
CA ASN A 32 -18.36 -2.92 -9.18
C ASN A 32 -18.43 -4.43 -9.42
N SER A 33 -17.39 -5.17 -9.06
CA SER A 33 -17.37 -6.62 -9.17
C SER A 33 -18.06 -7.26 -7.96
N ARG A 34 -18.86 -8.30 -8.22
CA ARG A 34 -19.51 -9.13 -7.19
C ARG A 34 -18.85 -10.51 -7.15
N CYS A 35 -17.54 -10.50 -6.93
CA CYS A 35 -16.72 -11.71 -6.94
C CYS A 35 -17.26 -12.75 -5.94
N ILE A 36 -17.13 -14.04 -6.27
CA ILE A 36 -17.57 -15.13 -5.40
C ILE A 36 -16.67 -15.24 -4.16
N THR A 37 -15.39 -14.88 -4.30
CA THR A 37 -14.35 -15.04 -3.27
C THR A 37 -14.05 -13.76 -2.47
N CYS A 38 -14.67 -12.64 -2.80
CA CYS A 38 -14.45 -11.35 -2.15
C CYS A 38 -15.78 -10.59 -2.05
N ASP A 39 -16.06 -10.02 -0.89
CA ASP A 39 -17.30 -9.30 -0.59
C ASP A 39 -17.09 -7.82 -0.26
N ILE A 40 -15.92 -7.24 -0.58
CA ILE A 40 -15.59 -5.83 -0.33
C ILE A 40 -16.63 -4.85 -0.91
N TRP A 41 -17.32 -5.23 -1.99
CA TRP A 41 -18.41 -4.45 -2.58
C TRP A 41 -19.58 -4.18 -1.62
N ARG A 42 -19.70 -4.96 -0.54
CA ARG A 42 -20.72 -4.79 0.50
C ARG A 42 -20.33 -3.74 1.55
N ASN A 43 -19.05 -3.35 1.60
CA ASN A 43 -18.59 -2.35 2.55
C ASN A 43 -19.07 -0.95 2.14
N PRO A 44 -19.27 -0.04 3.10
CA PRO A 44 -19.45 1.37 2.79
C PRO A 44 -18.25 1.88 1.98
N ARG A 45 -18.52 2.56 0.86
CA ARG A 45 -17.44 3.13 0.03
C ARG A 45 -16.70 4.19 0.83
N ARG A 46 -15.41 3.97 1.03
CA ARG A 46 -14.45 4.94 1.55
C ARG A 46 -13.34 5.12 0.52
N ASN A 47 -12.84 6.34 0.39
CA ASN A 47 -11.76 6.67 -0.51
C ASN A 47 -10.61 7.25 0.30
N MET A 48 -9.38 6.85 -0.01
CA MET A 48 -8.18 7.48 0.51
C MET A 48 -8.14 8.93 0.03
N ALA A 49 -7.82 9.85 0.94
CA ALA A 49 -7.62 11.25 0.56
C ALA A 49 -6.35 11.39 -0.29
N LEU A 50 -6.40 12.20 -1.35
CA LEU A 50 -5.24 12.44 -2.23
C LEU A 50 -4.02 12.97 -1.44
N SER A 51 -4.25 13.79 -0.42
CA SER A 51 -3.18 14.30 0.45
C SER A 51 -2.38 13.20 1.15
N VAL A 52 -3.01 12.07 1.45
CA VAL A 52 -2.32 10.90 2.03
C VAL A 52 -1.47 10.21 0.97
N ILE A 53 -1.97 10.11 -0.26
CA ILE A 53 -1.23 9.56 -1.40
C ILE A 53 0.00 10.42 -1.69
N ASP A 54 -0.15 11.75 -1.69
CA ASP A 54 0.94 12.70 -1.89
C ASP A 54 2.02 12.57 -0.81
N GLN A 55 1.62 12.47 0.46
CA GLN A 55 2.55 12.26 1.56
C GLN A 55 3.33 10.94 1.41
N VAL A 56 2.62 9.85 1.10
CA VAL A 56 3.24 8.54 0.87
C VAL A 56 4.21 8.57 -0.31
N ALA A 57 3.83 9.23 -1.41
CA ALA A 57 4.67 9.38 -2.59
C ALA A 57 5.96 10.18 -2.30
N ALA A 58 5.89 11.17 -1.41
CA ALA A 58 7.06 11.95 -0.99
C ALA A 58 8.01 11.17 -0.08
N GLU A 59 7.49 10.35 0.84
CA GLU A 59 8.29 9.68 1.88
C GLU A 59 8.85 8.31 1.43
N ALA A 60 8.07 7.54 0.65
CA ALA A 60 8.41 6.16 0.32
C ALA A 60 9.72 5.94 -0.48
N PRO A 61 10.19 6.87 -1.34
CA PRO A 61 11.46 6.72 -2.02
C PRO A 61 12.65 6.52 -1.07
N ALA A 62 12.64 7.17 0.11
CA ALA A 62 13.69 7.04 1.11
C ALA A 62 13.80 5.61 1.69
N LEU A 63 12.72 4.81 1.59
CA LEU A 63 12.67 3.42 2.03
C LEU A 63 13.08 2.43 0.93
N GLY A 64 13.58 2.92 -0.22
CA GLY A 64 13.97 2.09 -1.35
C GLY A 64 12.79 1.38 -2.02
N LEU A 65 11.64 2.07 -2.05
CA LEU A 65 10.44 1.63 -2.76
C LEU A 65 10.73 1.42 -4.25
N ARG A 66 10.22 0.31 -4.80
CA ARG A 66 10.39 -0.04 -6.22
C ARG A 66 9.08 -0.29 -6.94
N TRP A 67 8.07 -0.78 -6.22
CA TRP A 67 6.78 -1.13 -6.79
C TRP A 67 5.66 -0.60 -5.94
N VAL A 68 4.64 -0.04 -6.59
CA VAL A 68 3.37 0.32 -5.97
C VAL A 68 2.28 -0.52 -6.61
N LEU A 69 1.53 -1.24 -5.79
CA LEU A 69 0.31 -1.92 -6.20
C LEU A 69 -0.89 -1.08 -5.74
N LEU A 70 -1.61 -0.50 -6.69
CA LEU A 70 -2.88 0.16 -6.42
C LEU A 70 -3.96 -0.91 -6.33
N SER A 71 -4.68 -0.91 -5.21
CA SER A 71 -5.62 -1.94 -4.80
C SER A 71 -6.82 -1.30 -4.09
N GLY A 72 -7.59 -2.10 -3.35
CA GLY A 72 -8.86 -1.71 -2.74
C GLY A 72 -9.96 -2.70 -3.11
N GLY A 73 -11.12 -2.15 -3.46
CA GLY A 73 -12.07 -2.76 -4.38
C GLY A 73 -11.51 -2.70 -5.80
N GLU A 74 -12.13 -1.90 -6.65
CA GLU A 74 -11.58 -1.58 -7.97
C GLU A 74 -10.83 -0.25 -7.89
N ALA A 75 -9.50 -0.28 -7.97
CA ALA A 75 -8.66 0.91 -7.83
C ALA A 75 -9.04 2.01 -8.83
N MET A 76 -9.49 1.62 -10.03
CA MET A 76 -9.94 2.55 -11.08
C MET A 76 -11.25 3.30 -10.75
N GLN A 77 -11.91 3.00 -9.62
CA GLN A 77 -13.10 3.71 -9.14
C GLN A 77 -12.79 4.83 -8.13
N HIS A 78 -11.53 4.98 -7.72
CA HIS A 78 -11.15 6.11 -6.88
C HIS A 78 -11.41 7.43 -7.64
N PRO A 79 -12.07 8.43 -7.02
CA PRO A 79 -12.38 9.69 -7.70
C PRO A 79 -11.11 10.51 -7.96
N ALA A 80 -11.09 11.21 -9.09
CA ALA A 80 -10.03 12.15 -9.42
C ALA A 80 -9.90 13.30 -8.40
#